data_AF-A0A7Y3F7P0-F1
#
_entry.id   AF-A0A7Y3F7P0-F1
#
_cell.length_a   1.000
_cell.length_b   1.000
_cell.length_c   1.000
_cell.angle_alpha   90.00
_cell.angle_beta   90.00
_cell.angle_gamma   90.00
#
_symmetry.space_group_name_H-M   'P 1'
#
loop_
_entity.id
_entity.type
_entity.pdbx_description
1 polymer ?
#
loop_
_entity_poly.entity_id
_entity_poly.type
_entity_poly.pdbx_seq_one_letter_code
_entity_poly.pdbx_strand_id
1 'polypeptide(L)'
;MGVEHDTVLYMKDPPDRATLEHIVSILEDPVEDLVRKDSKFKKLGLNPDDFVGNPEAVVDIILQHKALMQRPVLVKGAKAIIGRPKSRIAELLG
;
A
#
# COMPACT_ATOMS: atom_id res chain seq x y z
N MET A 1 -22.01 14.88 -1.97
CA MET A 1 -21.60 14.37 -3.29
C MET A 1 -20.80 13.10 -3.04
N GLY A 2 -21.31 11.95 -3.46
CA GLY A 2 -20.61 10.68 -3.31
C GLY A 2 -19.63 10.53 -4.48
N VAL A 3 -18.34 10.47 -4.18
CA VAL A 3 -17.35 10.11 -5.18
C VAL A 3 -17.55 8.62 -5.48
N GLU A 4 -17.84 8.27 -6.73
CA GLU A 4 -17.79 6.86 -7.16
C GLU A 4 -16.35 6.39 -6.98
N HIS A 5 -16.18 5.40 -6.10
CA HIS A 5 -14.88 4.83 -5.77
C HIS A 5 -15.07 3.31 -5.64
N ASP A 6 -14.29 2.56 -6.40
CA ASP A 6 -14.16 1.12 -6.21
C ASP A 6 -13.44 0.89 -4.87
N THR A 7 -14.24 0.61 -3.84
CA THR A 7 -13.71 0.29 -2.52
C THR A 7 -13.26 -1.17 -2.53
N VAL A 8 -11.99 -1.40 -2.86
CA VAL A 8 -11.37 -2.71 -2.67
C VAL A 8 -11.17 -2.95 -1.17
N LEU A 9 -12.05 -3.76 -0.58
CA LEU A 9 -11.86 -4.29 0.76
C LEU A 9 -10.73 -5.33 0.70
N TYR A 10 -9.48 -4.89 0.86
CA TYR A 10 -8.27 -5.72 0.84
C TYR A 10 -8.30 -6.98 1.73
N MET A 11 -9.20 -7.03 2.73
CA MET A 11 -9.41 -8.21 3.59
C MET A 11 -10.32 -9.28 2.96
N LYS A 12 -11.10 -8.93 1.95
CA LYS A 12 -12.02 -9.83 1.22
C LYS A 12 -11.45 -10.22 -0.15
N ASP A 13 -10.75 -9.28 -0.80
CA ASP A 13 -10.08 -9.49 -2.09
C ASP A 13 -8.69 -8.82 -2.06
N PRO A 14 -7.63 -9.56 -1.68
CA PRO A 14 -6.28 -8.99 -1.63
C PRO A 14 -5.75 -8.77 -3.05
N PRO A 15 -5.02 -7.67 -3.30
CA PRO A 15 -4.47 -7.37 -4.62
C PRO A 15 -3.52 -8.47 -5.06
N ASP A 16 -3.59 -8.81 -6.33
CA ASP A 16 -2.64 -9.70 -6.98
C ASP A 16 -1.31 -8.97 -7.26
N ARG A 17 -0.36 -9.68 -7.89
CA ARG A 17 0.95 -9.12 -8.22
C ARG A 17 0.82 -7.92 -9.16
N ALA A 18 0.05 -8.06 -10.23
CA ALA A 18 -0.12 -7.01 -11.23
C ALA A 18 -0.71 -5.73 -10.61
N THR A 19 -1.67 -5.87 -9.70
CA THR A 19 -2.28 -4.75 -8.97
C THR A 19 -1.26 -4.08 -8.05
N LEU A 20 -0.43 -4.85 -7.35
CA LEU A 20 0.61 -4.28 -6.48
C LEU A 20 1.70 -3.57 -7.27
N GLU A 21 2.16 -4.16 -8.37
CA GLU A 21 3.13 -3.53 -9.28
C GLU A 21 2.57 -2.23 -9.85
N HIS A 22 1.29 -2.23 -10.25
CA HIS A 22 0.62 -1.01 -10.68
C HIS A 22 0.59 0.04 -9.58
N ILE A 23 0.13 -0.29 -8.37
CA ILE A 23 0.10 0.63 -7.22
C ILE A 23 1.47 1.22 -6.95
N VAL A 24 2.51 0.39 -6.90
CA VAL A 24 3.88 0.83 -6.60
C VAL A 24 4.41 1.76 -7.69
N SER A 25 4.07 1.53 -8.98
CA SER A 25 4.49 2.39 -10.09
C SER A 25 3.86 3.79 -10.08
N ILE A 26 2.69 3.96 -9.45
CA ILE A 26 1.96 5.23 -9.38
C ILE A 26 1.92 5.82 -7.97
N LEU A 27 2.66 5.22 -7.02
CA LEU A 27 2.70 5.66 -5.63
C LEU A 27 3.51 6.95 -5.51
N GLU A 28 2.91 7.99 -4.93
CA GLU A 28 3.61 9.26 -4.68
C GLU A 28 4.45 9.23 -3.40
N ASP A 29 4.11 8.34 -2.46
CA ASP A 29 4.85 8.10 -1.23
C ASP A 29 6.01 7.10 -1.47
N PRO A 30 7.06 7.08 -0.62
CA PRO A 30 8.12 6.09 -0.71
C PRO A 30 7.58 4.65 -0.74
N VAL A 31 8.11 3.81 -1.63
CA VAL A 31 7.58 2.46 -1.88
C VAL A 31 7.66 1.57 -0.64
N GLU A 32 8.70 1.74 0.18
CA GLU A 32 8.87 1.04 1.45
C GLU A 32 7.79 1.37 2.48
N ASP A 33 7.12 2.52 2.37
CA ASP A 33 6.04 2.91 3.29
C ASP A 33 4.75 2.13 3.03
N LEU A 34 4.65 1.47 1.85
CA LEU A 34 3.60 0.51 1.56
C LEU A 34 3.71 -0.74 2.45
N VAL A 35 4.89 -1.01 3.03
CA VAL A 35 5.12 -2.11 3.98
C VAL A 35 4.92 -1.60 5.41
N ARG A 36 3.92 -2.15 6.09
CA ARG A 36 3.58 -1.82 7.46
C ARG A 36 4.57 -2.42 8.45
N LYS A 37 5.41 -1.58 9.03
CA LYS A 37 6.47 -1.92 10.01
C LYS A 37 5.93 -2.13 11.45
N ASP A 38 4.88 -2.94 11.60
CA ASP A 38 4.22 -3.21 12.90
C ASP A 38 4.79 -4.43 13.66
N SER A 39 4.11 -4.88 14.71
CA SER A 39 4.52 -6.08 15.45
C SER A 39 4.57 -7.34 14.59
N LYS A 40 3.78 -7.46 13.52
CA LYS A 40 3.85 -8.60 12.60
C LYS A 40 5.16 -8.56 11.80
N PHE A 41 5.53 -7.38 11.28
CA PHE A 41 6.80 -7.19 10.60
C PHE A 41 7.98 -7.60 11.49
N LYS A 42 8.00 -7.15 12.74
CA LYS A 42 9.03 -7.52 13.72
C LYS A 42 9.05 -9.02 14.03
N LYS A 43 7.88 -9.64 14.21
CA LYS A 43 7.76 -11.10 14.46
C LYS A 43 8.29 -11.95 13.30
N LEU A 44 8.23 -11.43 12.08
CA LEU A 44 8.76 -12.09 10.89
C LEU A 44 10.29 -11.90 10.75
N GLY A 45 10.92 -11.10 11.61
CA GLY A 45 12.37 -10.86 11.58
C GLY A 45 12.84 -10.07 10.35
N LEU A 46 11.95 -9.32 9.72
CA LEU A 46 12.26 -8.54 8.51
C LEU A 46 13.07 -7.29 8.86
N ASN A 47 14.00 -6.92 7.98
CA ASN A 47 14.77 -5.69 8.09
C ASN A 47 14.13 -4.58 7.24
N PRO A 48 13.80 -3.39 7.81
CA PRO A 48 13.23 -2.28 7.05
C PRO A 48 14.07 -1.82 5.87
N ASP A 49 15.40 -1.93 5.97
CA ASP A 49 16.34 -1.44 4.95
C ASP A 49 16.28 -2.28 3.66
N ASP A 50 15.80 -3.52 3.73
CA ASP A 50 15.66 -4.41 2.56
C ASP A 50 14.63 -3.88 1.54
N PHE A 51 13.77 -2.95 1.95
CA PHE A 51 12.64 -2.44 1.16
C PHE A 51 12.87 -1.03 0.60
N VAL A 52 13.87 -0.30 1.11
CA VAL A 52 14.09 1.11 0.77
C VAL A 52 14.42 1.26 -0.71
N GLY A 53 13.56 1.97 -1.45
CA GLY A 53 13.73 2.15 -2.89
C GLY A 53 13.68 0.85 -3.71
N ASN A 54 13.13 -0.24 -3.15
CA ASN A 54 13.07 -1.55 -3.81
C ASN A 54 11.61 -2.01 -4.05
N PRO A 55 11.00 -1.59 -5.18
CA PRO A 55 9.64 -1.97 -5.57
C PRO A 55 9.37 -3.48 -5.57
N GLU A 56 10.30 -4.28 -6.09
CA GLU A 56 10.14 -5.73 -6.23
C GLU A 56 10.07 -6.41 -4.86
N ALA A 57 10.99 -6.05 -3.95
CA ALA A 57 10.98 -6.57 -2.58
C ALA A 57 9.69 -6.19 -1.83
N VAL A 58 9.18 -4.98 -2.05
CA VAL A 58 7.90 -4.51 -1.49
C VAL A 58 6.73 -5.34 -2.01
N VAL A 59 6.64 -5.57 -3.32
CA VAL A 59 5.58 -6.37 -3.94
C VAL A 59 5.63 -7.81 -3.41
N ASP A 60 6.81 -8.42 -3.39
CA ASP A 60 7.01 -9.80 -2.97
C ASP A 60 6.62 -10.03 -1.51
N ILE A 61 7.07 -9.17 -0.60
CA ILE A 61 6.75 -9.35 0.82
C ILE A 61 5.26 -9.14 1.08
N ILE A 62 4.61 -8.22 0.37
CA ILE A 62 3.17 -8.01 0.49
C ILE A 62 2.42 -9.19 -0.09
N LEU A 63 2.83 -9.75 -1.23
CA LEU A 63 2.23 -10.96 -1.80
C LEU A 63 2.30 -12.15 -0.84
N GLN A 64 3.45 -12.37 -0.20
CA GLN A 64 3.66 -13.43 0.78
C GLN A 64 2.89 -13.18 2.08
N HIS A 65 2.79 -11.92 2.50
CA HIS A 65 2.20 -11.53 3.77
C HIS A 65 1.26 -10.34 3.61
N LYS A 66 0.10 -10.53 2.96
CA LYS A 66 -0.90 -9.49 2.63
C LYS A 66 -1.24 -8.53 3.77
N ALA A 67 -1.23 -9.00 5.02
CA ALA A 67 -1.49 -8.16 6.21
C ALA A 67 -0.40 -7.11 6.51
N LEU A 68 0.77 -7.21 5.88
CA LEU A 68 1.83 -6.21 5.91
C LEU A 68 1.56 -5.05 4.95
N MET A 69 0.59 -5.15 4.02
CA MET A 69 0.22 -3.99 3.21
C MET A 69 -0.32 -2.86 4.11
N GLN A 70 0.23 -1.67 3.91
CA GLN A 70 -0.19 -0.46 4.57
C GLN A 70 -1.62 -0.09 4.16
N ARG A 71 -2.39 0.45 5.11
CA ARG A 71 -3.81 0.75 4.92
C ARG A 71 -4.22 2.04 5.66
N PRO A 72 -5.09 2.87 5.06
CA PRO A 72 -5.65 2.73 3.70
C PRO A 72 -4.63 3.15 2.62
N VAL A 73 -4.75 2.53 1.43
CA VAL A 73 -4.08 2.96 0.19
C VAL A 73 -5.19 3.40 -0.75
N LEU A 74 -5.02 4.57 -1.35
CA LEU A 74 -5.99 5.17 -2.25
C LEU A 74 -5.38 5.24 -3.63
N VAL A 75 -6.18 4.93 -4.65
CA VAL A 75 -5.81 5.03 -6.06
C VAL A 75 -6.83 5.93 -6.75
N LYS A 76 -6.37 6.99 -7.42
CA LYS A 76 -7.21 7.93 -8.17
C LYS A 76 -6.53 8.24 -9.51
N GLY A 77 -7.06 7.68 -10.60
CA GLY A 77 -6.45 7.80 -11.93
C GLY A 77 -5.06 7.17 -11.95
N ALA A 78 -4.05 7.94 -12.34
CA ALA A 78 -2.65 7.52 -12.42
C ALA A 78 -1.83 7.87 -11.16
N LYS A 79 -2.48 7.97 -10.00
CA LYS A 79 -1.84 8.30 -8.72
C LYS A 79 -2.31 7.40 -7.60
N ALA A 80 -1.40 6.99 -6.73
CA ALA A 80 -1.69 6.33 -5.47
C ALA A 80 -1.03 7.03 -4.30
N ILE A 81 -1.70 7.01 -3.14
CA ILE A 81 -1.16 7.53 -1.88
C ILE A 81 -1.44 6.59 -0.71
N ILE A 82 -0.61 6.71 0.32
CA ILE A 82 -0.86 6.13 1.64
C ILE A 82 -1.72 7.12 2.42
N GLY A 83 -2.95 6.72 2.76
CA GLY A 83 -3.93 7.56 3.44
C GLY A 83 -3.72 7.71 4.95
N ARG A 84 -2.46 7.82 5.39
CA ARG A 84 -2.09 8.10 6.78
C ARG A 84 -1.24 9.38 6.87
N PRO A 85 -1.63 10.38 7.67
CA PRO A 85 -2.84 10.45 8.51
C PRO A 85 -4.13 10.46 7.67
N LYS A 86 -5.27 10.10 8.28
CA LYS A 86 -6.58 10.00 7.59
C LYS A 86 -7.00 11.31 6.90
N SER A 87 -6.43 12.45 7.27
CA SER A 87 -6.65 13.75 6.59
C SER A 87 -6.25 13.70 5.11
N ARG A 88 -5.22 12.92 4.74
CA ARG A 88 -4.78 12.76 3.34
C ARG A 88 -5.85 12.15 2.43
N ILE A 89 -6.79 11.40 3.01
CA ILE A 89 -7.94 10.85 2.28
C ILE A 89 -8.85 11.97 1.81
N ALA A 90 -9.11 12.96 2.67
CA ALA A 90 -9.95 14.10 2.33
C ALA A 90 -9.28 14.99 1.27
N GLU A 91 -7.96 15.15 1.31
CA GLU A 91 -7.19 15.88 0.29
C GLU A 91 -7.28 15.22 -1.10
N LEU A 92 -7.29 13.89 -1.17
CA LEU A 92 -7.42 13.17 -2.45
C LEU A 92 -8.86 13.12 -2.98
N LEU A 93 -9.86 13.08 -2.10
CA LEU A 93 -11.28 13.07 -2.45
C LEU A 93 -11.86 14.47 -2.70
N GLY A 94 -11.11 15.52 -2.34
CA GLY A 94 -11.39 16.93 -2.62
C GLY A 94 -11.30 17.27 -4.10
#